data_AF-A0A926KDT8-F1
#
_entry.id   AF-A0A926KDT8-F1
#
_cell.length_a   1.000
_cell.length_b   1.000
_cell.length_c   1.000
_cell.angle_alpha   90.00
_cell.angle_beta   90.00
_cell.angle_gamma   90.00
#
_symmetry.space_group_name_H-M   'P 1'
#
loop_
_entity.id
_entity.type
_entity.pdbx_description
1 polymer ?
#
loop_
_entity_poly.entity_id
_entity_poly.type
_entity_poly.pdbx_seq_one_letter_code
_entity_poly.pdbx_strand_id
1 'polypeptide(L)'
;MPNYRFRCQSGCEFDALFAMADVPRETECRSCDSTATRLVSAPHLSGAGSSAYGLIDRATQSAHEPQVVTGLPTSSSGPPKRQPVTRNPLHARLPRP
;
A
#
# COMPACT_ATOMS: atom_id res chain seq x y z
N MET A 1 21.34 5.88 -12.11
CA MET A 1 21.85 6.81 -11.07
C MET A 1 20.74 7.07 -10.07
N PRO A 2 21.00 7.03 -8.76
CA PRO A 2 19.98 7.32 -7.74
C PRO A 2 19.57 8.80 -7.71
N ASN A 3 18.36 9.07 -7.22
CA ASN A 3 17.92 10.43 -6.91
C ASN A 3 18.21 10.76 -5.44
N TYR A 4 18.46 12.04 -5.19
CA TYR A 4 18.66 12.60 -3.86
C TYR A 4 17.86 13.89 -3.75
N ARG A 5 17.25 14.11 -2.59
CA ARG A 5 16.47 15.33 -2.30
C ARG A 5 17.34 16.33 -1.56
N PHE A 6 17.23 17.61 -1.91
CA PHE A 6 17.92 18.71 -1.26
C PHE A 6 16.94 19.79 -0.83
N ARG A 7 17.29 20.52 0.23
CA ARG A 7 16.52 21.68 0.70
C ARG A 7 17.44 22.82 1.09
N CYS A 8 17.13 24.02 0.62
CA CYS A 8 17.89 25.22 0.94
C CYS A 8 17.34 25.94 2.17
N GLN A 9 18.12 26.91 2.67
CA GLN A 9 17.76 27.70 3.85
C GLN A 9 16.50 28.57 3.62
N SER A 10 16.22 28.96 2.37
CA SER A 10 15.00 29.64 1.96
C SER A 10 13.78 28.72 1.80
N GLY A 11 13.94 27.41 1.98
CA GLY A 11 12.82 26.45 2.01
C GLY A 11 12.45 25.79 0.68
N CYS A 12 13.14 26.08 -0.42
CA CYS A 12 12.93 25.36 -1.69
C CYS A 12 13.44 23.91 -1.57
N GLU A 13 12.71 22.97 -2.18
CA GLU A 13 13.07 21.56 -2.27
C GLU A 13 13.19 21.12 -3.73
N PHE A 14 14.17 20.27 -4.03
CA PHE A 14 14.34 19.70 -5.36
C PHE A 14 15.06 18.35 -5.31
N ASP A 15 14.90 17.57 -6.38
CA ASP A 15 15.59 16.30 -6.57
C ASP A 15 16.72 16.44 -7.60
N ALA A 16 17.84 15.79 -7.34
CA ALA A 16 19.01 15.75 -8.22
C ALA A 16 19.58 14.33 -8.31
N LEU A 17 20.10 13.98 -9.49
CA LEU A 17 20.76 12.70 -9.74
C LEU A 17 22.25 12.83 -9.45
N PHE A 18 22.78 11.94 -8.62
CA PHE A 18 24.22 11.84 -8.35
C PHE A 18 24.66 10.39 -8.40
N ALA A 19 25.95 10.15 -8.62
CA ALA A 19 26.53 8.84 -8.36
C ALA A 19 26.51 8.57 -6.86
N MET A 20 26.36 7.31 -6.46
CA MET A 20 26.44 6.96 -5.04
C MET A 20 27.79 7.35 -4.42
N ALA A 21 28.86 7.32 -5.21
CA ALA A 21 30.22 7.68 -4.77
C ALA A 21 30.44 9.21 -4.64
N ASP A 22 29.74 10.00 -5.46
CA ASP A 22 30.06 11.43 -5.65
C ASP A 22 28.96 12.36 -5.12
N VAL A 23 27.98 11.84 -4.39
CA VAL A 23 26.87 12.65 -3.87
C VAL A 23 27.37 13.63 -2.81
N PRO A 24 27.25 14.96 -3.03
CA PRO A 24 27.72 15.93 -2.07
C PRO A 24 26.74 16.08 -0.90
N ARG A 25 27.23 16.61 0.23
CA ARG A 25 26.37 16.98 1.37
C ARG A 25 25.57 18.25 1.10
N GLU A 26 26.11 19.14 0.26
CA GLU A 26 25.53 20.43 -0.08
C GLU A 26 25.70 20.72 -1.57
N THR A 27 24.77 21.46 -2.15
CA THR A 27 24.78 21.89 -3.56
C THR A 27 24.06 23.22 -3.71
N GLU A 28 24.20 23.89 -4.85
CA GLU A 28 23.45 25.12 -5.16
C GLU A 28 21.98 24.82 -5.44
N CYS A 29 21.09 25.67 -4.90
CA CYS A 29 19.66 25.58 -5.13
C CYS A 29 19.29 26.11 -6.52
N ARG A 30 18.61 25.28 -7.33
CA ARG A 30 18.22 25.62 -8.70
C ARG A 30 17.15 26.72 -8.84
N SER A 31 16.62 27.24 -7.73
CA SER A 31 15.55 28.24 -7.73
C SER A 31 15.96 29.57 -7.11
N CYS A 32 16.98 29.60 -6.25
CA CYS A 32 17.33 30.81 -5.50
C CYS A 32 18.84 30.93 -5.19
N ASP A 33 19.67 30.07 -5.79
CA ASP A 33 21.14 30.05 -5.68
C ASP A 33 21.73 29.97 -4.26
N SER A 34 20.90 29.76 -3.24
CA SER A 34 21.35 29.52 -1.87
C SER A 34 21.87 28.09 -1.67
N THR A 35 22.71 27.89 -0.66
CA THR A 35 23.21 26.56 -0.28
C THR A 35 22.05 25.64 0.12
N ALA A 36 21.96 24.50 -0.54
CA ALA A 36 20.98 23.45 -0.28
C ALA A 36 21.65 22.22 0.33
N THR A 37 21.15 21.76 1.48
CA THR A 37 21.66 20.58 2.17
C THR A 37 20.91 19.34 1.74
N ARG A 38 21.62 18.21 1.63
CA ARG A 38 21.02 16.91 1.31
C ARG A 38 20.07 16.48 2.42
N LEU A 39 18.83 16.21 2.06
CA LEU A 39 17.86 15.58 2.94
C LEU A 39 18.01 14.07 2.88
N VAL A 40 18.00 13.43 4.05
CA VAL A 40 17.65 12.01 4.13
C VAL A 40 16.14 11.96 3.97
N SER A 41 15.68 11.82 2.74
CA SER A 41 14.27 11.63 2.48
C SER A 41 13.83 10.26 2.99
N ALA A 42 12.54 10.17 3.31
CA ALA A 42 11.86 8.94 3.67
C ALA A 42 11.06 8.45 2.46
N PRO A 43 11.70 8.04 1.34
CA PRO A 43 10.96 7.68 0.14
C PRO A 43 10.04 6.52 0.49
N HIS A 44 8.74 6.74 0.29
CA HIS A 44 7.68 5.74 0.49
C HIS A 44 7.47 5.23 1.93
N LEU A 45 8.05 5.84 2.98
CA LEU A 45 7.74 5.42 4.36
C LEU A 45 6.25 5.60 4.71
N SER A 46 5.59 6.62 4.16
CA SER A 46 4.14 6.82 4.33
C SER A 46 3.30 5.78 3.56
N GLY A 47 3.86 5.14 2.54
CA GLY A 47 3.19 4.11 1.74
C GLY A 47 2.91 2.84 2.54
N ALA A 48 3.78 2.52 3.50
CA ALA A 48 3.67 1.32 4.34
C ALA A 48 2.37 1.28 5.17
N GLY A 49 1.79 2.43 5.51
CA GLY A 49 0.52 2.51 6.25
C GLY A 49 -0.74 2.45 5.35
N SER A 50 -0.58 2.36 4.04
CA SER A 50 -1.72 2.37 3.11
C SER A 50 -2.42 1.01 3.00
N SER A 51 -3.72 1.03 2.67
CA SER A 51 -4.48 -0.19 2.40
C SER A 51 -3.90 -0.98 1.22
N ALA A 52 -3.36 -0.30 0.21
CA ALA A 52 -2.70 -0.92 -0.93
C ALA A 52 -1.44 -1.69 -0.51
N TYR A 53 -0.60 -1.09 0.34
CA TYR A 53 0.57 -1.78 0.88
C TYR A 53 0.18 -2.99 1.71
N GLY A 54 -0.82 -2.85 2.59
CA GLY A 54 -1.33 -3.98 3.38
C GLY A 54 -1.97 -5.10 2.57
N LEU A 55 -2.41 -4.85 1.32
CA LEU A 55 -2.84 -5.92 0.41
C LEU A 55 -1.65 -6.67 -0.18
N ILE A 56 -0.61 -5.96 -0.61
CA ILE A 56 0.62 -6.55 -1.16
C ILE A 56 1.31 -7.42 -0.11
N ASP A 57 1.41 -6.91 1.12
CA ASP A 57 2.04 -7.61 2.23
C ASP A 57 1.31 -8.93 2.56
N ARG A 58 -0.02 -8.89 2.70
CA ARG A 58 -0.85 -10.09 2.92
C ARG A 58 -0.75 -11.10 1.77
N ALA A 59 -0.71 -10.62 0.52
CA ALA A 59 -0.54 -11.49 -0.63
C ALA A 59 0.82 -12.20 -0.61
N THR A 60 1.88 -11.48 -0.25
CA THR A 60 3.23 -12.04 -0.10
C THR A 60 3.28 -13.06 1.05
N GLN A 61 2.72 -12.73 2.21
CA GLN A 61 2.67 -13.61 3.37
C GLN A 61 1.93 -14.92 3.07
N SER A 62 0.89 -14.89 2.24
CA SER A 62 0.10 -16.09 1.90
C SER A 62 0.90 -17.23 1.25
N ALA A 63 2.08 -16.94 0.66
CA ALA A 63 2.94 -17.96 0.07
C ALA A 63 3.66 -18.83 1.11
N HIS A 64 3.90 -18.31 2.32
CA HIS A 64 4.72 -18.96 3.34
C HIS A 64 3.98 -19.15 4.67
N GLU A 65 2.97 -18.33 4.93
CA GLU A 65 2.13 -18.35 6.13
C GLU A 65 0.66 -18.11 5.72
N PRO A 66 0.02 -19.09 5.05
CA PRO A 66 -1.38 -18.96 4.66
C PRO A 66 -2.29 -18.98 5.90
N GLN A 67 -3.27 -18.08 5.95
CA GLN A 67 -4.30 -18.11 6.97
C GLN A 67 -5.17 -19.37 6.83
N VAL A 68 -5.16 -20.22 7.85
CA VAL A 68 -6.05 -21.37 7.95
C VAL A 68 -7.41 -20.90 8.45
N VAL A 69 -8.40 -20.85 7.57
CA VAL A 69 -9.78 -20.51 7.92
C VAL A 69 -10.53 -21.75 8.42
N THR A 70 -11.04 -21.70 9.66
CA THR A 70 -11.82 -22.79 10.27
C THR A 70 -13.32 -22.72 9.97
N GLY A 71 -13.74 -21.74 9.17
CA GLY A 71 -15.13 -21.51 8.82
C GLY A 71 -15.25 -20.67 7.56
N LEU A 72 -16.44 -20.66 6.97
CA LEU A 72 -16.74 -19.83 5.80
C LEU A 72 -16.61 -18.34 6.18
N PRO A 73 -16.06 -17.50 5.29
CA PRO A 73 -16.01 -16.07 5.53
C PRO A 73 -17.43 -15.57 5.76
N THR A 74 -17.71 -15.08 6.98
CA THR A 74 -18.99 -14.47 7.27
C THR A 74 -19.02 -13.17 6.46
N SER A 75 -20.05 -12.99 5.63
CA SER A 75 -20.24 -11.71 4.97
C SER A 75 -20.51 -10.67 6.05
N SER A 76 -19.46 -9.96 6.49
CA SER A 76 -19.49 -8.78 7.36
C SER A 76 -20.54 -8.82 8.49
N SER A 77 -20.11 -9.23 9.69
CA SER A 77 -20.63 -8.71 10.97
C SER A 77 -22.12 -8.88 11.26
N GLY A 78 -22.79 -9.90 10.72
CA GLY A 78 -24.20 -10.18 10.99
C GLY A 78 -24.48 -11.66 11.25
N PRO A 79 -25.58 -12.01 11.95
CA PRO A 79 -26.03 -13.38 12.06
C PRO A 79 -26.21 -13.99 10.65
N PRO A 80 -26.02 -15.31 10.49
CA PRO A 80 -26.11 -15.95 9.18
C PRO A 80 -27.43 -15.57 8.51
N LYS A 81 -27.36 -14.97 7.31
CA LYS A 81 -28.56 -14.68 6.52
C LYS A 81 -29.23 -16.01 6.22
N ARG A 82 -30.34 -16.28 6.93
CA ARG A 82 -31.21 -17.43 6.62
C ARG A 82 -31.61 -17.29 5.16
N GLN A 83 -31.27 -18.29 4.34
CA GLN A 83 -31.75 -18.35 2.96
C GLN A 83 -33.28 -18.28 2.99
N PRO A 84 -33.91 -17.35 2.26
CA PRO A 84 -35.37 -17.26 2.26
C PRO A 84 -35.96 -18.56 1.73
N VAL A 85 -36.83 -19.18 2.54
CA VAL A 85 -37.56 -20.38 2.12
C VAL A 85 -38.55 -19.96 1.03
N THR A 86 -38.26 -20.36 -0.19
CA THR A 86 -39.11 -20.08 -1.34
C THR A 86 -40.30 -21.03 -1.36
N ARG A 87 -41.51 -20.47 -1.26
CA ARG A 87 -42.80 -21.19 -1.22
C ARG A 87 -43.40 -21.42 -2.61
N ASN A 88 -42.57 -21.46 -3.64
CA ASN A 88 -43.05 -21.67 -5.00
C ASN A 88 -43.63 -23.09 -5.14
N PRO A 89 -44.93 -23.25 -5.51
CA PRO A 89 -45.56 -24.56 -5.65
C PRO A 89 -44.89 -25.44 -6.73
N LEU A 90 -44.16 -24.84 -7.68
CA LEU A 90 -43.41 -25.58 -8.71
C LEU A 90 -42.27 -26.43 -8.14
N HIS A 91 -41.80 -26.16 -6.92
CA HIS A 91 -40.77 -26.98 -6.27
C HIS A 91 -41.23 -28.40 -5.97
N ALA A 92 -42.54 -28.66 -5.90
CA ALA A 92 -43.07 -30.02 -5.76
C ALA A 92 -42.75 -30.92 -6.96
N ARG A 93 -42.37 -30.33 -8.11
CA ARG A 93 -42.03 -31.04 -9.35
C ARG A 93 -40.53 -31.31 -9.51
N LEU A 94 -39.69 -30.81 -8.59
CA LEU A 94 -38.26 -31.09 -8.65
C LEU A 94 -37.99 -32.56 -8.25
N PRO A 95 -37.02 -33.23 -8.90
CA PRO A 95 -36.56 -34.53 -8.44
C PRO A 95 -36.13 -34.46 -6.99
N ARG A 96 -36.64 -35.36 -6.15
CA ARG A 96 -36.25 -35.41 -4.74
C ARG A 96 -34.91 -36.15 -4.63
N PRO A 97 -33.97 -35.65 -3.79
CA PRO A 97 -32.76 -36.38 -3.47
C PRO A 97 -33.06 -37.66 -2.68
#